data_AF-A0A5N4DIG0-F1
#
_entry.id   AF-A0A5N4DIG0-F1
#
_cell.length_a   1.000
_cell.length_b   1.000
_cell.length_c   1.000
_cell.angle_alpha   90.00
_cell.angle_beta   90.00
_cell.angle_gamma   90.00
#
_symmetry.space_group_name_H-M   'P 1'
#
loop_
_entity.id
_entity.type
_entity.pdbx_description
1 polymer ?
#
loop_
_entity_poly.entity_id
_entity_poly.type
_entity_poly.pdbx_seq_one_letter_code
_entity_poly.pdbx_strand_id
1 'polypeptide(L)'
;MPHHGVLKSLCTGGVVEGDLAAIEAYKSSGGDIARQLTADEVRLLNRPSAFDVGYTLVHLAIRFQRQDMLAILLTEVSQQAAKCIPAMVCPELTEQIRREIAASLHQRKGDFACYFLTDLVTFTLPADIEDLPPSVQEKLFDEVLDRDVQKELEEESPIINWSLELATRLDSRLYALWNRTAGDCLLDSVLQATWGIYDKDSVLRKALHDSLHDCSHW
;
A
#
# COMPACT_ATOMS: atom_id res chain seq x y z
N MET A 1 -17.19 16.51 9.52
CA MET A 1 -17.73 16.00 10.80
C MET A 1 -17.31 14.57 11.19
N PRO A 2 -16.78 13.66 10.32
CA PRO A 2 -16.37 12.32 10.77
C PRO A 2 -14.97 12.23 11.41
N HIS A 3 -14.11 13.26 11.26
CA HIS A 3 -12.70 13.18 11.70
C HIS A 3 -12.46 13.24 13.23
N HIS A 4 -13.39 13.77 14.03
CA HIS A 4 -13.15 14.02 15.45
C HIS A 4 -13.27 12.76 16.33
N GLY A 5 -14.14 11.81 15.96
CA GLY A 5 -14.31 10.55 16.69
C GLY A 5 -13.12 9.60 16.52
N VAL A 6 -12.60 9.52 15.30
CA VAL A 6 -11.44 8.69 14.95
C VAL A 6 -10.19 9.15 15.69
N LEU A 7 -9.95 10.47 15.76
CA LEU A 7 -8.78 11.02 16.44
C LEU A 7 -8.81 10.79 17.96
N LYS A 8 -9.99 10.90 18.58
CA LYS A 8 -10.14 10.62 20.01
C LYS A 8 -9.86 9.16 20.34
N SER A 9 -10.38 8.23 19.51
CA SER A 9 -10.11 6.79 19.62
C SER A 9 -8.63 6.47 19.39
N LEU A 10 -7.98 7.11 18.43
CA LEU A 10 -6.56 6.92 18.12
C LEU A 10 -5.63 7.42 19.24
N CYS A 11 -5.82 8.66 19.71
CA CYS A 11 -4.94 9.23 20.71
C CYS A 11 -5.16 8.62 22.10
N THR A 12 -6.42 8.32 22.45
CA THR A 12 -6.77 7.77 23.77
C THR A 12 -6.64 6.25 23.79
N GLY A 13 -7.32 5.55 22.88
CA GLY A 13 -7.26 4.10 22.77
C GLY A 13 -5.89 3.64 22.24
N GLY A 14 -5.43 4.23 21.15
CA GLY A 14 -4.19 3.82 20.50
C GLY A 14 -2.95 4.00 21.37
N VAL A 15 -2.50 5.25 21.53
CA VAL A 15 -1.19 5.47 22.16
C VAL A 15 -1.23 5.39 23.68
N VAL A 16 -2.28 5.92 24.31
CA VAL A 16 -2.38 5.96 25.78
C VAL A 16 -2.76 4.60 26.35
N GLU A 17 -3.82 3.97 25.85
CA GLU A 17 -4.27 2.65 26.34
C GLU A 17 -3.49 1.48 25.72
N GLY A 18 -2.78 1.71 24.60
CA GLY A 18 -1.96 0.69 23.95
C GLY A 18 -2.72 -0.16 22.94
N ASP A 19 -3.83 0.35 22.40
CA ASP A 19 -4.61 -0.33 21.37
C ASP A 19 -3.98 -0.19 19.97
N LEU A 20 -3.22 -1.20 19.55
CA LEU A 20 -2.59 -1.21 18.24
C LEU A 20 -3.61 -1.11 17.09
N ALA A 21 -4.81 -1.66 17.25
CA ALA A 21 -5.83 -1.66 16.21
C ALA A 21 -6.29 -0.24 15.86
N ALA A 22 -6.32 0.68 16.83
CA ALA A 22 -6.68 2.06 16.59
C ALA A 22 -5.65 2.79 15.69
N ILE A 23 -4.35 2.47 15.86
CA ILE A 23 -3.27 3.01 15.02
C ILE A 23 -3.33 2.41 13.61
N GLU A 24 -3.55 1.11 13.51
CA GLU A 24 -3.72 0.42 12.22
C GLU A 24 -4.93 0.94 11.44
N ALA A 25 -6.04 1.23 12.13
CA ALA A 25 -7.23 1.83 11.52
C ALA A 25 -6.97 3.25 10.99
N TYR A 26 -6.23 4.08 11.74
CA TYR A 26 -5.84 5.40 11.26
C TYR A 26 -4.93 5.31 10.03
N LYS A 27 -3.92 4.44 10.08
CA LYS A 27 -3.03 4.18 8.94
C LYS A 27 -3.80 3.67 7.73
N SER A 28 -4.70 2.70 7.92
CA SER A 28 -5.46 2.11 6.82
C SER A 28 -6.39 3.12 6.14
N SER A 29 -6.81 4.17 6.85
CA SER A 29 -7.57 5.29 6.29
C SER A 29 -6.73 6.34 5.54
N GLY A 30 -5.41 6.20 5.48
CA GLY A 30 -4.51 7.19 4.85
C GLY A 30 -4.23 8.40 5.74
N GLY A 31 -4.40 8.26 7.06
CA GLY A 31 -4.12 9.33 8.00
C GLY A 31 -2.64 9.73 7.99
N ASP A 32 -2.38 11.04 7.98
CA ASP A 32 -1.02 11.58 8.10
C ASP A 32 -0.48 11.32 9.52
N ILE A 33 0.63 10.56 9.61
CA ILE A 33 1.32 10.21 10.86
C ILE A 33 2.14 11.39 11.42
N ALA A 34 2.61 12.28 10.55
CA ALA A 34 3.35 13.48 10.93
C ALA A 34 2.42 14.61 11.40
N ARG A 35 1.10 14.42 11.27
CA ARG A 35 0.09 15.37 11.69
C ARG A 35 0.23 15.74 13.17
N GLN A 36 0.13 17.03 13.42
CA GLN A 36 0.16 17.61 14.76
C GLN A 36 -1.25 17.84 15.32
N LEU A 37 -1.41 17.62 16.63
CA LEU A 37 -2.63 17.94 17.35
C LEU A 37 -2.89 19.46 17.36
N THR A 38 -4.11 19.85 17.02
CA THR A 38 -4.58 21.24 17.08
C THR A 38 -5.09 21.60 18.48
N ALA A 39 -5.24 22.90 18.77
CA ALA A 39 -5.79 23.37 20.05
C ALA A 39 -7.21 22.86 20.33
N ASP A 40 -8.05 22.72 19.29
CA ASP A 40 -9.42 22.21 19.41
C ASP A 40 -9.43 20.73 19.79
N GLU A 41 -8.51 19.95 19.23
CA GLU A 41 -8.37 18.52 19.49
C GLU A 41 -7.82 18.25 20.88
N VAL A 42 -6.83 19.03 21.34
CA VAL A 42 -6.33 18.95 22.72
C VAL A 42 -7.46 19.26 23.72
N ARG A 43 -8.29 20.27 23.43
CA ARG A 43 -9.49 20.57 24.23
C ARG A 43 -10.49 19.41 24.23
N LEU A 44 -10.72 18.77 23.10
CA LEU A 44 -11.64 17.64 22.96
C LEU A 44 -11.14 16.37 23.68
N LEU A 45 -9.82 16.11 23.63
CA LEU A 45 -9.17 15.00 24.30
C LEU A 45 -9.18 15.15 25.83
N ASN A 46 -9.23 16.40 26.32
CA ASN A 46 -9.44 16.78 27.72
C ASN A 46 -8.56 16.00 28.72
N ARG A 47 -7.28 15.80 28.36
CA ARG A 47 -6.29 15.12 29.21
C ARG A 47 -4.95 15.89 29.15
N PRO A 48 -4.84 17.03 29.87
CA PRO A 48 -3.73 17.98 29.73
C PRO A 48 -2.37 17.40 30.16
N SER A 49 -2.34 16.32 30.95
CA SER A 49 -1.09 15.63 31.30
C SER A 49 -0.51 14.76 30.17
N ALA A 50 -1.32 14.44 29.17
CA ALA A 50 -0.99 13.51 28.09
C ALA A 50 -0.81 14.21 26.73
N PHE A 51 -1.65 15.19 26.42
CA PHE A 51 -1.74 15.80 25.09
C PHE A 51 -1.43 17.28 25.13
N ASP A 52 -0.68 17.75 24.14
CA ASP A 52 -0.35 19.16 23.94
C ASP A 52 -0.42 19.51 22.44
N VAL A 53 -0.58 20.81 22.15
CA VAL A 53 -0.64 21.32 20.78
C VAL A 53 0.72 21.08 20.11
N GLY A 54 0.70 20.60 18.88
CA GLY A 54 1.94 20.27 18.16
C GLY A 54 2.39 18.82 18.33
N TYR A 55 1.83 18.05 19.28
CA TYR A 55 2.22 16.64 19.44
C TYR A 55 1.74 15.79 18.27
N THR A 56 2.57 14.83 17.86
CA THR A 56 2.26 13.84 16.83
C THR A 56 2.11 12.45 17.46
N LEU A 57 1.66 11.45 16.69
CA LEU A 57 1.59 10.07 17.17
C LEU A 57 2.95 9.54 17.63
N VAL A 58 4.03 9.93 16.95
CA VAL A 58 5.41 9.56 17.33
C VAL A 58 5.78 10.17 18.68
N HIS A 59 5.49 11.47 18.91
CA HIS A 59 5.73 12.11 20.21
C HIS A 59 4.99 11.40 21.33
N LEU A 60 3.72 11.04 21.09
CA LEU A 60 2.92 10.32 22.07
C LEU A 60 3.48 8.91 22.31
N ALA A 61 3.88 8.17 21.26
CA ALA A 61 4.41 6.81 21.39
C ALA A 61 5.70 6.79 22.22
N ILE A 62 6.58 7.78 22.03
CA ILE A 62 7.78 7.97 22.86
C ILE A 62 7.39 8.26 24.31
N ARG A 63 6.47 9.22 24.53
CA ARG A 63 6.05 9.65 25.87
C ARG A 63 5.43 8.52 26.69
N PHE A 64 4.66 7.64 26.05
CA PHE A 64 4.00 6.49 26.68
C PHE A 64 4.79 5.18 26.56
N GLN A 65 6.05 5.23 26.10
CA GLN A 65 6.95 4.07 25.97
C GLN A 65 6.38 2.92 25.11
N ARG A 66 5.64 3.25 24.04
CA ARG A 66 5.05 2.30 23.08
C ARG A 66 6.03 1.98 21.96
N GLN A 67 7.06 1.19 22.24
CA GLN A 67 8.13 0.87 21.28
C GLN A 67 7.64 0.07 20.06
N ASP A 68 6.69 -0.83 20.27
CA ASP A 68 5.98 -1.62 19.26
C ASP A 68 5.28 -0.73 18.24
N MET A 69 4.55 0.28 18.72
CA MET A 69 3.84 1.25 17.88
C MET A 69 4.83 2.17 17.16
N LEU A 70 5.89 2.58 17.85
CA LEU A 70 6.91 3.48 17.30
C LEU A 70 7.59 2.88 16.06
N ALA A 71 7.89 1.58 16.08
CA ALA A 71 8.48 0.89 14.93
C ALA A 71 7.56 0.94 13.69
N ILE A 72 6.25 0.75 13.89
CA ILE A 72 5.25 0.81 12.81
C ILE A 72 5.13 2.24 12.27
N LEU A 73 5.06 3.23 13.16
CA LEU A 73 4.94 4.64 12.78
C LEU A 73 6.17 5.14 12.01
N LEU A 74 7.39 4.76 12.42
CA LEU A 74 8.62 5.18 11.73
C LEU A 74 8.82 4.51 10.37
N THR A 75 8.42 3.24 10.25
CA THR A 75 8.46 2.53 8.96
C THR A 75 7.57 3.24 7.95
N GLU A 76 6.38 3.64 8.37
CA GLU A 76 5.43 4.36 7.53
C GLU A 76 5.93 5.75 7.13
N VAL A 77 6.42 6.55 8.08
CA VAL A 77 6.95 7.89 7.78
C VAL A 77 8.08 7.82 6.74
N SER A 78 8.91 6.78 6.80
CA SER A 78 9.99 6.58 5.82
C SER A 78 9.46 6.16 4.45
N GLN A 79 8.44 5.30 4.40
CA GLN A 79 7.84 4.83 3.14
C GLN A 79 7.03 5.94 2.45
N GLN A 80 6.15 6.65 3.15
CA GLN A 80 5.39 7.78 2.59
C GLN A 80 6.30 8.93 2.13
N ALA A 81 7.46 9.10 2.75
CA ALA A 81 8.41 10.12 2.32
C ALA A 81 9.17 9.74 1.03
N ALA A 82 9.23 8.46 0.68
CA ALA A 82 10.03 7.96 -0.43
C ALA A 82 9.23 7.38 -1.59
N LYS A 83 8.03 6.84 -1.33
CA LYS A 83 7.21 6.11 -2.31
C LYS A 83 5.76 6.58 -2.25
N CYS A 84 5.18 6.78 -3.43
CA CYS A 84 3.80 7.18 -3.63
C CYS A 84 3.26 6.46 -4.87
N ILE A 85 2.63 5.32 -4.63
CA ILE A 85 2.01 4.52 -5.68
C ILE A 85 0.50 4.80 -5.76
N PRO A 86 -0.19 4.42 -6.86
CA PRO A 86 -1.64 4.63 -7.00
C PRO A 86 -2.48 4.14 -5.81
N ALA A 87 -2.20 2.94 -5.30
CA ALA A 87 -2.96 2.33 -4.20
C ALA A 87 -2.85 3.08 -2.86
N MET A 88 -1.83 3.93 -2.67
CA MET A 88 -1.64 4.72 -1.45
C MET A 88 -2.38 6.07 -1.48
N VAL A 89 -2.72 6.58 -2.67
CA VAL A 89 -3.30 7.92 -2.84
C VAL A 89 -4.74 7.99 -2.32
N CYS A 90 -5.55 6.96 -2.58
CA CYS A 90 -6.95 6.92 -2.15
C CYS A 90 -7.30 5.55 -1.53
N PRO A 91 -7.11 5.38 -0.20
CA PRO A 91 -7.34 4.09 0.46
C PRO A 91 -8.77 3.58 0.36
N GLU A 92 -9.76 4.49 0.32
CA GLU A 92 -11.17 4.13 0.14
C GLU A 92 -11.43 3.50 -1.23
N LEU A 93 -10.88 4.09 -2.30
CA LEU A 93 -11.00 3.54 -3.65
C LEU A 93 -10.23 2.22 -3.77
N THR A 94 -9.03 2.14 -3.20
CA THR A 94 -8.25 0.89 -3.14
C THR A 94 -9.02 -0.23 -2.45
N GLU A 95 -9.79 0.08 -1.39
CA GLU A 95 -10.68 -0.86 -0.72
C GLU A 95 -11.87 -1.28 -1.59
N GLN A 96 -12.47 -0.36 -2.34
CA GLN A 96 -13.53 -0.70 -3.30
C GLN A 96 -13.02 -1.64 -4.40
N ILE A 97 -11.84 -1.36 -4.97
CA ILE A 97 -11.19 -2.25 -5.96
C ILE A 97 -10.99 -3.65 -5.37
N ARG A 98 -10.56 -3.75 -4.11
CA ARG A 98 -10.39 -5.05 -3.44
C ARG A 98 -11.70 -5.82 -3.31
N ARG A 99 -12.81 -5.14 -3.02
CA ARG A 99 -14.13 -5.77 -2.95
C ARG A 99 -14.59 -6.29 -4.30
N GLU A 100 -14.32 -5.56 -5.38
CA GLU A 100 -14.60 -6.01 -6.74
C GLU A 100 -13.76 -7.24 -7.10
N ILE A 101 -12.46 -7.24 -6.78
CA ILE A 101 -11.59 -8.43 -6.98
C ILE A 101 -12.18 -9.63 -6.23
N ALA A 102 -12.53 -9.46 -4.95
CA ALA A 102 -13.11 -10.54 -4.16
C ALA A 102 -14.45 -11.03 -4.73
N ALA A 103 -15.27 -10.13 -5.28
CA ALA A 103 -16.55 -10.49 -5.91
C ALA A 103 -16.37 -11.24 -7.23
N SER A 104 -15.31 -10.93 -7.99
CA SER A 104 -14.95 -11.60 -9.26
C SER A 104 -14.25 -12.95 -9.08
N LEU A 105 -13.87 -13.29 -7.85
CA LEU A 105 -13.09 -14.48 -7.53
C LEU A 105 -14.02 -15.62 -7.12
N HIS A 106 -13.95 -16.74 -7.84
CA HIS A 106 -14.85 -17.87 -7.67
C HIS A 106 -14.09 -19.19 -7.63
N GLN A 107 -14.54 -20.12 -6.78
CA GLN A 107 -14.05 -21.49 -6.81
C GLN A 107 -14.84 -22.31 -7.84
N ARG A 108 -14.11 -23.02 -8.71
CA ARG A 108 -14.73 -23.90 -9.69
C ARG A 108 -15.45 -25.06 -8.97
N LYS A 109 -16.65 -25.37 -9.44
CA LYS A 109 -17.42 -26.54 -8.96
C LYS A 109 -17.01 -27.80 -9.69
N GLY A 110 -17.19 -28.92 -9.02
CA GLY A 110 -16.89 -30.24 -9.55
C GLY A 110 -15.53 -30.71 -9.07
N ASP A 111 -14.90 -31.53 -9.88
CA ASP A 111 -13.82 -32.36 -9.40
C ASP A 111 -12.54 -31.50 -9.18
N PHE A 112 -12.21 -30.54 -10.07
CA PHE A 112 -11.09 -29.59 -9.92
C PHE A 112 -11.52 -28.27 -9.27
N ALA A 113 -11.42 -28.18 -7.93
CA ALA A 113 -11.90 -27.07 -7.11
C ALA A 113 -10.92 -25.87 -7.00
N CYS A 114 -10.42 -25.39 -8.14
CA CYS A 114 -9.48 -24.27 -8.20
C CYS A 114 -10.20 -22.92 -8.29
N TYR A 115 -9.66 -21.88 -7.65
CA TYR A 115 -10.15 -20.52 -7.80
C TYR A 115 -9.78 -19.93 -9.16
N PHE A 116 -10.66 -19.09 -9.70
CA PHE A 116 -10.46 -18.35 -10.93
C PHE A 116 -11.12 -16.97 -10.84
N LEU A 117 -10.60 -16.03 -11.63
CA LEU A 117 -11.15 -14.69 -11.81
C LEU A 117 -12.07 -14.67 -13.02
N THR A 118 -13.16 -13.92 -12.95
CA THR A 118 -14.08 -13.73 -14.09
C THR A 118 -13.64 -12.62 -15.03
N ASP A 119 -12.84 -11.68 -14.54
CA ASP A 119 -12.42 -10.48 -15.26
C ASP A 119 -10.96 -10.58 -15.74
N LEU A 120 -10.71 -10.06 -16.93
CA LEU A 120 -9.35 -9.87 -17.48
C LEU A 120 -8.98 -8.39 -17.37
N VAL A 121 -8.08 -8.07 -16.44
CA VAL A 121 -7.62 -6.71 -16.18
C VAL A 121 -6.10 -6.67 -16.22
N THR A 122 -5.55 -5.64 -16.85
CA THR A 122 -4.10 -5.39 -16.95
C THR A 122 -3.81 -3.93 -16.62
N PHE A 123 -2.69 -3.69 -15.96
CA PHE A 123 -2.24 -2.35 -15.60
C PHE A 123 -1.19 -1.84 -16.57
N THR A 124 -1.29 -0.55 -16.93
CA THR A 124 -0.27 0.17 -17.71
C THR A 124 -0.06 1.55 -17.09
N LEU A 125 1.16 2.07 -17.17
CA LEU A 125 1.40 3.46 -16.80
C LEU A 125 0.73 4.37 -17.84
N PRO A 126 0.03 5.44 -17.43
CA PRO A 126 -0.70 6.31 -18.35
C PRO A 126 0.27 7.11 -19.23
N ALA A 127 -0.07 7.26 -20.51
CA ALA A 127 0.70 8.04 -21.48
C ALA A 127 0.80 9.52 -21.10
N ASP A 128 -0.17 10.05 -20.35
CA ASP A 128 -0.20 11.42 -19.82
C ASP A 128 1.03 11.78 -18.97
N ILE A 129 1.82 10.79 -18.51
CA ILE A 129 3.11 11.04 -17.85
C ILE A 129 4.07 11.81 -18.77
N GLU A 130 4.02 11.57 -20.09
CA GLU A 130 4.89 12.24 -21.07
C GLU A 130 4.64 13.75 -21.16
N ASP A 131 3.42 14.19 -20.84
CA ASP A 131 3.02 15.61 -20.83
C ASP A 131 3.53 16.37 -19.59
N LEU A 132 3.99 15.65 -18.57
CA LEU A 132 4.51 16.26 -17.34
C LEU A 132 5.88 16.91 -17.56
N PRO A 133 6.25 17.97 -16.81
CA PRO A 133 7.61 18.49 -16.85
C PRO A 133 8.65 17.41 -16.52
N PRO A 134 9.85 17.40 -17.14
CA PRO A 134 10.83 16.33 -16.96
C PRO A 134 11.20 16.05 -15.49
N SER A 135 11.33 17.10 -14.67
CA SER A 135 11.62 16.95 -13.24
C SER A 135 10.47 16.29 -12.45
N VAL A 136 9.23 16.44 -12.93
CA VAL A 136 8.05 15.79 -12.33
C VAL A 136 7.97 14.34 -12.79
N GLN A 137 8.29 14.04 -14.05
CA GLN A 137 8.39 12.66 -14.54
C GLN A 137 9.43 11.87 -13.75
N GLU A 138 10.63 12.42 -13.57
CA GLU A 138 11.71 11.80 -12.81
C GLU A 138 11.27 11.49 -11.38
N LYS A 139 10.66 12.48 -10.70
CA LYS A 139 10.12 12.32 -9.35
C LYS A 139 9.00 11.26 -9.29
N LEU A 140 8.09 11.25 -10.26
CA LEU A 140 7.01 10.25 -10.33
C LEU A 140 7.60 8.86 -10.47
N PHE A 141 8.58 8.66 -11.35
CA PHE A 141 9.24 7.38 -11.52
C PHE A 141 10.03 6.97 -10.27
N ASP A 142 10.64 7.91 -9.54
CA ASP A 142 11.30 7.61 -8.26
C ASP A 142 10.31 7.17 -7.18
N GLU A 143 9.10 7.74 -7.16
CA GLU A 143 8.06 7.42 -6.19
C GLU A 143 7.31 6.11 -6.50
N VAL A 144 7.21 5.74 -7.79
CA VAL A 144 6.40 4.58 -8.25
C VAL A 144 7.23 3.35 -8.60
N LEU A 145 8.45 3.51 -9.12
CA LEU A 145 9.27 2.40 -9.61
C LEU A 145 10.26 1.90 -8.57
N ASP A 146 10.66 0.64 -8.71
CA ASP A 146 11.84 0.12 -8.05
C ASP A 146 13.06 0.35 -8.94
N ARG A 147 13.81 1.41 -8.65
CA ARG A 147 14.99 1.80 -9.44
C ARG A 147 16.12 0.79 -9.37
N ASP A 148 16.27 0.12 -8.22
CA ASP A 148 17.33 -0.86 -8.02
C ASP A 148 17.03 -2.11 -8.84
N VAL A 149 15.79 -2.62 -8.77
CA VAL A 149 15.34 -3.76 -9.59
C VAL A 149 15.36 -3.41 -11.08
N GLN A 150 14.91 -2.21 -11.48
CA GLN A 150 14.96 -1.78 -12.87
C GLN A 150 16.40 -1.80 -13.41
N LYS A 151 17.34 -1.27 -12.63
CA LYS A 151 18.75 -1.23 -13.00
C LYS A 151 19.35 -2.62 -13.12
N GLU A 152 19.08 -3.51 -12.16
CA GLU A 152 19.56 -4.89 -12.20
C GLU A 152 19.07 -5.63 -13.46
N LEU A 153 17.79 -5.49 -13.80
CA LEU A 153 17.15 -6.19 -14.92
C LEU A 153 17.41 -5.59 -16.31
N GLU A 154 17.93 -4.35 -16.39
CA GLU A 154 18.24 -3.69 -17.66
C GLU A 154 19.73 -3.46 -17.89
N GLU A 155 20.44 -2.91 -16.90
CA GLU A 155 21.82 -2.46 -17.04
C GLU A 155 22.82 -3.55 -16.66
N GLU A 156 22.56 -4.23 -15.54
CA GLU A 156 23.48 -5.25 -15.01
C GLU A 156 23.32 -6.60 -15.72
N SER A 157 22.09 -6.94 -16.07
CA SER A 157 21.73 -8.12 -16.86
C SER A 157 20.69 -7.76 -17.92
N PRO A 158 20.81 -8.21 -19.18
CA PRO A 158 19.85 -7.89 -20.24
C PRO A 158 18.58 -8.77 -20.15
N ILE A 159 17.82 -8.65 -19.06
CA ILE A 159 16.62 -9.48 -18.80
C ILE A 159 15.38 -8.86 -19.44
N ILE A 160 15.19 -7.55 -19.25
CA ILE A 160 14.09 -6.77 -19.85
C ILE A 160 14.66 -5.65 -20.72
N ASN A 161 13.85 -5.12 -21.62
CA ASN A 161 14.16 -3.94 -22.44
C ASN A 161 15.47 -4.00 -23.26
N TRP A 162 16.07 -5.19 -23.42
CA TRP A 162 17.31 -5.42 -24.16
C TRP A 162 17.14 -5.21 -25.68
N SER A 163 15.91 -5.37 -26.20
CA SER A 163 15.59 -5.16 -27.60
C SER A 163 15.18 -3.71 -27.83
N LEU A 164 16.03 -2.95 -28.54
CA LEU A 164 15.72 -1.57 -28.96
C LEU A 164 14.44 -1.50 -29.82
N GLU A 165 14.18 -2.54 -30.61
CA GLU A 165 12.97 -2.64 -31.41
C GLU A 165 11.72 -2.66 -30.52
N LEU A 166 11.71 -3.50 -29.48
CA LEU A 166 10.57 -3.61 -28.57
C LEU A 166 10.46 -2.36 -27.67
N ALA A 167 11.57 -1.99 -27.01
CA ALA A 167 11.55 -0.97 -25.97
C ALA A 167 11.39 0.46 -26.49
N THR A 168 11.85 0.76 -27.71
CA THR A 168 11.82 2.14 -28.23
C THR A 168 11.02 2.28 -29.51
N ARG A 169 11.18 1.36 -30.48
CA ARG A 169 10.48 1.48 -31.77
C ARG A 169 9.00 1.10 -31.68
N LEU A 170 8.68 0.13 -30.85
CA LEU A 170 7.31 -0.35 -30.59
C LEU A 170 6.75 0.12 -29.25
N ASP A 171 7.47 0.99 -28.55
CA ASP A 171 7.03 1.62 -27.30
C ASP A 171 6.52 0.62 -26.25
N SER A 172 7.20 -0.53 -26.16
CA SER A 172 6.83 -1.64 -25.27
C SER A 172 7.83 -1.80 -24.12
N ARG A 173 8.35 -0.68 -23.62
CA ARG A 173 9.28 -0.67 -22.48
C ARG A 173 8.56 -1.14 -21.21
N LEU A 174 9.15 -2.10 -20.52
CA LEU A 174 8.64 -2.63 -19.26
C LEU A 174 9.19 -1.83 -18.07
N TYR A 175 8.33 -1.58 -17.08
CA TYR A 175 8.68 -0.86 -15.86
C TYR A 175 8.45 -1.74 -14.62
N ALA A 176 9.46 -1.86 -13.77
CA ALA A 176 9.41 -2.56 -12.50
C ALA A 176 8.74 -1.66 -11.45
N LEU A 177 7.47 -1.92 -11.17
CA LEU A 177 6.72 -1.22 -10.14
C LEU A 177 7.29 -1.57 -8.75
N TRP A 178 7.41 -0.56 -7.89
CA TRP A 178 7.85 -0.78 -6.53
C TRP A 178 6.83 -1.60 -5.73
N ASN A 179 7.32 -2.56 -4.96
CA ASN A 179 6.53 -3.30 -3.99
C ASN A 179 7.21 -3.28 -2.61
N ARG A 180 6.42 -3.54 -1.56
CA ARG A 180 6.95 -3.62 -0.20
C ARG A 180 7.76 -4.90 -0.01
N THR A 181 8.93 -4.79 0.62
CA THR A 181 9.82 -5.93 0.92
C THR A 181 9.44 -6.69 2.20
N ALA A 182 8.16 -6.68 2.58
CA ALA A 182 7.66 -7.24 3.85
C ALA A 182 7.13 -8.70 3.72
N GLY A 183 7.57 -9.41 2.68
CA GLY A 183 6.92 -10.66 2.23
C GLY A 183 5.78 -10.38 1.24
N ASP A 184 5.18 -11.44 0.68
CA ASP A 184 4.05 -11.34 -0.27
C ASP A 184 4.30 -10.70 -1.64
N CYS A 185 5.55 -10.39 -1.98
CA CYS A 185 5.90 -9.70 -3.24
C CYS A 185 5.34 -10.37 -4.50
N LEU A 186 5.18 -11.70 -4.53
CA LEU A 186 4.55 -12.40 -5.65
C LEU A 186 3.10 -11.94 -5.86
N LEU A 187 2.29 -11.95 -4.80
CA LEU A 187 0.86 -11.64 -4.88
C LEU A 187 0.63 -10.14 -5.03
N ASP A 188 1.45 -9.35 -4.36
CA ASP A 188 1.48 -7.90 -4.54
C ASP A 188 1.81 -7.55 -6.00
N SER A 189 2.81 -8.20 -6.61
CA SER A 189 3.17 -7.97 -8.02
C SER A 189 2.08 -8.41 -8.99
N VAL A 190 1.40 -9.54 -8.73
CA VAL A 190 0.27 -10.00 -9.56
C VAL A 190 -0.86 -8.99 -9.54
N LEU A 191 -1.25 -8.48 -8.37
CA LEU A 191 -2.33 -7.48 -8.27
C LEU A 191 -1.91 -6.11 -8.79
N GLN A 192 -0.63 -5.73 -8.68
CA GLN A 192 -0.13 -4.49 -9.27
C GLN A 192 -0.14 -4.55 -10.80
N ALA A 193 0.28 -5.66 -11.40
CA ALA A 193 0.30 -5.85 -12.85
C ALA A 193 -1.11 -5.94 -13.47
N THR A 194 -2.14 -6.13 -12.65
CA THR A 194 -3.53 -6.29 -13.08
C THR A 194 -4.39 -5.11 -12.64
N TRP A 195 -4.77 -5.04 -11.37
CA TRP A 195 -5.65 -4.00 -10.80
C TRP A 195 -4.91 -2.76 -10.26
N GLY A 196 -3.56 -2.74 -10.29
CA GLY A 196 -2.77 -1.61 -9.80
C GLY A 196 -2.74 -1.46 -8.28
N ILE A 197 -3.05 -2.53 -7.53
CA ILE A 197 -3.08 -2.53 -6.05
C ILE A 197 -2.29 -3.69 -5.44
N TYR A 198 -2.15 -3.69 -4.11
CA TYR A 198 -1.53 -4.78 -3.33
C TYR A 198 -2.56 -5.78 -2.79
N ASP A 199 -2.10 -6.99 -2.43
CA ASP A 199 -2.93 -8.03 -1.76
C ASP A 199 -3.06 -7.75 -0.26
N LYS A 200 -3.49 -6.51 0.06
CA LYS A 200 -3.90 -6.13 1.41
C LYS A 200 -5.13 -6.98 1.77
N ASP A 201 -5.13 -7.58 2.96
CA ASP A 201 -6.13 -8.56 3.48
C ASP A 201 -6.02 -10.00 2.94
N SER A 202 -4.99 -10.28 2.13
CA SER A 202 -4.61 -11.64 1.71
C SER A 202 -5.73 -12.37 0.97
N VAL A 203 -6.50 -11.67 0.13
CA VAL A 203 -7.61 -12.26 -0.64
C VAL A 203 -7.06 -13.22 -1.67
N LEU A 204 -6.09 -12.78 -2.47
CA LEU A 204 -5.46 -13.62 -3.49
C LEU A 204 -4.63 -14.73 -2.83
N ARG A 205 -3.94 -14.42 -1.72
CA ARG A 205 -3.20 -15.41 -0.92
C ARG A 205 -4.09 -16.55 -0.44
N LYS A 206 -5.26 -16.25 0.13
CA LYS A 206 -6.21 -17.27 0.61
C LYS A 206 -6.72 -18.12 -0.54
N ALA A 207 -7.13 -17.49 -1.65
CA ALA A 207 -7.58 -18.23 -2.82
C ALA A 207 -6.50 -19.14 -3.42
N LEU A 208 -5.23 -18.69 -3.45
CA LEU A 208 -4.10 -19.52 -3.85
C LEU A 208 -3.90 -20.70 -2.89
N HIS A 209 -3.93 -20.44 -1.58
CA HIS A 209 -3.79 -21.48 -0.56
C HIS A 209 -4.88 -22.55 -0.69
N ASP A 210 -6.14 -22.14 -0.74
CA ASP A 210 -7.29 -23.02 -0.86
C ASP A 210 -7.23 -23.81 -2.18
N SER A 211 -6.86 -23.16 -3.29
CA SER A 211 -6.69 -23.83 -4.58
C SER A 211 -5.63 -24.93 -4.53
N LEU A 212 -4.46 -24.66 -3.94
CA LEU A 212 -3.40 -25.65 -3.80
C LEU A 212 -3.80 -26.79 -2.86
N HIS A 213 -4.57 -26.49 -1.81
CA HIS A 213 -5.03 -27.49 -0.86
C HIS A 213 -6.09 -28.41 -1.48
N ASP A 214 -7.17 -27.83 -2.01
CA ASP A 214 -8.33 -28.54 -2.52
C ASP A 214 -8.04 -29.26 -3.84
N CYS A 215 -7.02 -28.81 -4.60
CA CYS A 215 -6.58 -29.45 -5.84
C CYS A 215 -5.34 -30.35 -5.65
N SER A 216 -4.88 -30.60 -4.43
CA SER A 216 -3.62 -31.32 -4.16
C SER A 216 -3.56 -32.77 -4.68
N HIS A 217 -4.73 -33.40 -4.87
CA HIS A 217 -4.86 -34.79 -5.32
C HIS A 217 -5.32 -34.93 -6.78
N TRP A 218 -5.38 -33.82 -7.51
CA TRP A 218 -5.58 -33.78 -8.97
C TRP A 218 -4.28 -34.03 -9.71
#